data_AF-A0A2P8HXX7-F1
#
_entry.id   AF-A0A2P8HXX7-F1
#
_cell.length_a   1.000
_cell.length_b   1.000
_cell.length_c   1.000
_cell.angle_alpha   90.00
_cell.angle_beta   90.00
_cell.angle_gamma   90.00
#
_symmetry.space_group_name_H-M   'P 1'
#
loop_
_entity.id
_entity.type
_entity.pdbx_description
1 polymer ?
#
loop_
_entity_poly.entity_id
_entity_poly.type
_entity_poly.pdbx_seq_one_letter_code
_entity_poly.pdbx_strand_id
1 'polypeptide(L)' 'MFTKIESRYGYDMYKAEYNDNLYIIQYNPERGEIEQMRPLSDGSTDVVAHLFYDHIASKDNETSH' A
#
# COMPACT_ATOMS: atom_id res chain seq x y z
N MET A 1 9.55 1.87 -3.90
CA MET A 1 9.10 2.90 -2.92
C MET A 1 7.61 3.13 -3.14
N PHE A 2 6.82 3.23 -2.06
CA PHE A 2 5.37 3.45 -2.16
C PHE A 2 5.05 4.93 -2.28
N THR A 3 4.21 5.29 -3.24
CA THR A 3 3.80 6.67 -3.49
C THR A 3 2.28 6.76 -3.40
N LYS A 4 1.78 7.57 -2.47
CA LYS A 4 0.36 7.90 -2.38
C LYS A 4 -0.05 8.70 -3.61
N ILE A 5 -1.10 8.26 -4.30
CA ILE A 5 -1.60 8.85 -5.54
C ILE A 5 -2.79 9.77 -5.23
N GLU A 6 -3.76 9.26 -4.47
CA GLU A 6 -4.98 9.98 -4.11
C GLU A 6 -5.62 9.39 -2.85
N SER A 7 -6.59 10.12 -2.29
CA SER A 7 -7.51 9.64 -1.25
C SER A 7 -8.94 9.90 -1.71
N ARG A 8 -9.79 8.87 -1.73
CA ARG A 8 -11.16 8.97 -2.24
C ARG A 8 -12.09 8.00 -1.53
N TYR A 9 -13.27 8.49 -1.13
CA TYR A 9 -14.31 7.69 -0.45
C TYR A 9 -13.83 6.89 0.77
N GLY A 10 -12.91 7.46 1.57
CA GLY A 10 -12.36 6.78 2.75
C GLY A 10 -11.22 5.80 2.47
N TYR A 11 -10.73 5.72 1.23
CA TYR A 11 -9.60 4.88 0.86
C TYR A 11 -8.42 5.71 0.38
N ASP A 12 -7.21 5.23 0.68
CA ASP A 12 -5.97 5.75 0.14
C ASP A 12 -5.46 4.85 -0.99
N MET A 13 -5.09 5.46 -2.11
CA MET A 13 -4.53 4.76 -3.26
C MET A 13 -3.01 4.95 -3.30
N TYR A 14 -2.26 3.86 -3.39
CA TYR A 14 -0.81 3.88 -3.52
C TYR A 14 -0.38 3.18 -4.81
N LYS A 15 0.73 3.67 -5.39
CA LYS A 15 1.49 2.95 -6.42
C LYS A 15 2.83 2.50 -5.87
N ALA A 16 3.29 1.35 -6.34
CA ALA A 16 4.65 0.87 -6.15
C ALA A 16 5.11 0.10 -7.37
N GLU A 17 6.42 0.08 -7.59
CA GLU A 17 7.05 -0.78 -8.59
C GLU A 17 7.91 -1.80 -7.85
N TYR A 18 7.75 -3.07 -8.20
CA TYR A 18 8.49 -4.18 -7.61
C TYR A 18 8.71 -5.26 -8.67
N ASN A 19 9.97 -5.67 -8.89
CA ASN A 19 10.36 -6.63 -9.93
C ASN A 19 9.74 -6.32 -11.31
N ASP A 20 9.89 -5.08 -11.77
CA ASP A 20 9.35 -4.58 -13.05
C ASP A 20 7.81 -4.60 -13.17
N ASN A 21 7.09 -4.93 -12.09
CA ASN A 21 5.63 -4.89 -12.03
C ASN A 21 5.14 -3.64 -11.30
N LEU A 22 4.14 -2.98 -11.88
CA LEU A 22 3.42 -1.87 -11.25
C LEU A 22 2.28 -2.41 -10.38
N TYR A 23 2.31 -2.06 -9.10
CA TYR A 23 1.28 -2.34 -8.14
C TYR A 23 0.44 -1.12 -7.84
N ILE A 24 -0.88 -1.33 -7.79
CA ILE A 24 -1.85 -0.35 -7.28
C ILE A 24 -2.49 -0.96 -6.04
N ILE A 25 -2.45 -0.22 -4.94
CA ILE A 25 -2.89 -0.67 -3.62
C ILE A 25 -4.00 0.27 -3.15
N GLN A 26 -5.17 -0.28 -2.87
CA GLN A 26 -6.27 0.41 -2.20
C GLN A 26 -6.23 0.05 -0.72
N TYR A 27 -5.92 1.04 0.11
CA TYR A 27 -5.78 0.90 1.56
C TYR A 27 -6.93 1.58 2.27
N ASN A 28 -7.46 0.93 3.30
CA ASN A 28 -8.45 1.49 4.21
C ASN A 28 -7.74 2.00 5.48
N PRO A 29 -7.47 3.32 5.61
CA PRO A 29 -6.79 3.87 6.78
C PRO A 29 -7.61 3.76 8.07
N GLU A 30 -8.95 3.65 7.99
CA GLU A 30 -9.78 3.47 9.21
C GLU A 30 -9.64 2.06 9.78
N ARG A 31 -9.44 1.06 8.92
CA ARG A 31 -9.33 -0.35 9.32
C ARG A 31 -7.89 -0.85 9.42
N GLY A 32 -6.94 -0.15 8.84
CA GLY A 32 -5.54 -0.60 8.80
C GLY A 32 -5.30 -1.74 7.79
N GLU A 33 -6.12 -1.86 6.74
CA GLU A 33 -6.14 -3.02 5.87
C GLU A 33 -6.03 -2.65 4.38
N ILE A 34 -5.34 -3.49 3.60
CA ILE A 34 -5.41 -3.46 2.13
C ILE A 34 -6.73 -4.10 1.71
N GLU A 35 -7.60 -3.33 1.07
CA GLU A 35 -8.89 -3.82 0.55
C GLU A 35 -8.73 -4.43 -0.84
N GLN A 36 -7.85 -3.85 -1.67
CA GLN A 36 -7.53 -4.36 -3.00
C GLN A 36 -6.07 -4.11 -3.37
N MET A 37 -5.50 -5.04 -4.13
CA MET A 37 -4.20 -4.88 -4.77
C MET A 37 -4.26 -5.38 -6.22
N ARG A 38 -3.60 -4.66 -7.14
CA ARG A 38 -3.41 -5.10 -8.52
C ARG A 38 -1.93 -5.06 -8.87
N PRO A 39 -1.38 -6.06 -9.59
CA PRO A 39 -2.04 -7.30 -10.02
C PRO A 39 -2.50 -8.18 -8.84
N LEU A 40 -3.59 -8.95 -9.05
CA LEU A 40 -4.23 -9.75 -7.99
C LEU A 40 -3.35 -10.91 -7.50
N SER A 41 -2.51 -11.45 -8.38
CA SER A 41 -1.53 -12.47 -8.05
C SER A 41 -0.51 -12.55 -9.17
N ASP A 42 0.76 -12.34 -8.83
CA ASP A 42 1.91 -12.53 -9.72
C ASP A 42 3.09 -13.21 -9.01
N GLY A 43 2.81 -13.86 -7.87
CA GLY A 43 3.82 -14.46 -7.00
C GLY A 43 4.57 -13.48 -6.10
N SER A 44 4.43 -12.16 -6.32
CA SER A 44 5.06 -11.12 -5.50
C SER A 44 4.04 -10.27 -4.72
N THR A 45 2.73 -10.43 -4.96
CA THR A 45 1.65 -9.73 -4.26
C THR A 45 1.78 -9.78 -2.73
N ASP A 46 2.06 -10.95 -2.14
CA ASP A 46 2.20 -11.08 -0.68
C ASP A 46 3.41 -10.32 -0.13
N VAL A 47 4.52 -10.31 -0.89
CA VAL A 47 5.73 -9.58 -0.53
C VAL A 47 5.46 -8.07 -0.58
N VAL A 48 4.78 -7.60 -1.63
CA VAL A 48 4.42 -6.18 -1.76
C VAL A 48 3.46 -5.76 -0.65
N ALA A 49 2.50 -6.60 -0.28
CA ALA A 49 1.60 -6.35 0.84
C ALA A 49 2.36 -6.21 2.16
N HIS A 50 3.31 -7.11 2.44
CA HIS A 50 4.14 -7.04 3.64
C HIS A 50 4.96 -5.75 3.69
N LEU A 51 5.67 -5.43 2.60
CA LEU A 51 6.46 -4.19 2.47
C LEU A 51 5.59 -2.93 2.60
N PHE A 52 4.33 -2.99 2.14
CA PHE A 52 3.40 -1.89 2.25
C PHE A 52 2.99 -1.64 3.71
N TYR A 53 2.68 -2.69 4.47
CA TYR A 53 2.34 -2.53 5.88
C TYR A 53 3.50 -1.96 6.70
N ASP A 54 4.74 -2.40 6.44
CA ASP A 54 5.93 -1.81 7.06
C ASP A 54 6.07 -0.32 6.73
N HIS A 55 5.79 0.07 5.47
CA HIS A 55 5.79 1.47 5.05
C HIS A 55 4.77 2.31 5.82
N ILE A 56 3.53 1.83 5.97
CA ILE A 56 2.50 2.55 6.71
C ILE A 56 2.89 2.66 8.19
N ALA A 57 3.34 1.57 8.82
CA ALA A 57 3.78 1.58 10.21
C ALA A 57 4.94 2.55 10.46
N SER A 58 5.86 2.69 9.50
CA SER A 58 6.94 3.68 9.62
C SER A 58 6.44 5.12 9.60
N LYS A 59 5.43 5.44 8.77
CA LYS A 59 4.85 6.79 8.69
C LYS A 59 4.06 7.18 9.93
N ASP A 60 3.34 6.24 10.52
CA ASP A 60 2.58 6.49 11.75
C ASP A 60 3.53 6.83 12.91
N ASN A 61 4.69 6.18 12.96
CA ASN A 61 5.73 6.48 13.94
C ASN A 61 6.41 7.84 13.71
N GLU A 62 6.56 8.29 12.46
CA GLU A 62 7.10 9.62 12.15
C GLU A 62 6.15 10.76 12.54
N THR A 63 4.84 10.51 12.57
CA THR A 63 3.83 11.53 12.87
C THR A 63 3.55 11.68 14.37
N SER A 64 4.09 10.77 15.20
CA SER A 64 3.87 10.71 16.65
C SER A 64 4.96 11.42 17.48
N HIS A 65 5.86 12.16 16.84
CA HIS A 65 6.94 12.94 17.45
C HIS A 65 6.80 14.44 17.15
#